data_AF-A0A970IQR2-F1
#
_entry.id   AF-A0A970IQR2-F1
#
_cell.length_a   1.000
_cell.length_b   1.000
_cell.length_c   1.000
_cell.angle_alpha   90.00
_cell.angle_beta   90.00
_cell.angle_gamma   90.00
#
_symmetry.space_group_name_H-M   'P 1'
#
loop_
_entity.id
_entity.type
_entity.pdbx_description
1 polymer ?
#
loop_
_entity_poly.entity_id
_entity_poly.type
_entity_poly.pdbx_seq_one_letter_code
_entity_poly.pdbx_strand_id
1 'polypeptide(L)'
;MPAQRKLGRATNIRLSMLRGMVTDLVVHGRIETTEARALEVKKIAEKLVTIAAKEKDNFEPREVLKSSAKLDSKGRKVLVSKKSKNGARYDAVDRETKSSMVQVDFPSRLAARRQAIRWLNKSHDAEGKVVNPV
;
A
#
# COMPACT_ATOMS: atom_id res chain seq x y z
N MET A 1 3.32 30.25 -5.80
CA MET A 1 2.38 29.11 -5.71
C MET A 1 1.03 29.68 -5.32
N PRO A 2 -0.04 29.56 -6.13
CA PRO A 2 -1.34 30.08 -5.73
C PRO A 2 -1.73 29.44 -4.40
N ALA A 3 -1.95 30.28 -3.38
CA ALA A 3 -2.29 29.86 -2.04
C ALA A 3 -3.49 28.91 -2.10
N GLN A 4 -3.36 27.75 -1.48
CA GLN A 4 -4.42 26.74 -1.49
C GLN A 4 -5.69 27.36 -0.91
N ARG A 5 -6.83 27.14 -1.57
CA ARG A 5 -8.09 27.69 -1.09
C ARG A 5 -8.40 27.14 0.31
N LYS A 6 -8.80 28.00 1.23
CA LYS A 6 -9.14 27.61 2.62
C LYS A 6 -10.47 26.86 2.72
N LEU A 7 -11.35 27.01 1.72
CA LEU A 7 -12.64 26.30 1.62
C LEU A 7 -13.53 26.41 2.89
N GLY A 8 -13.32 27.46 3.69
CA GLY A 8 -14.01 27.69 4.97
C GLY A 8 -13.77 26.62 6.04
N ARG A 9 -12.69 25.83 5.97
CA ARG A 9 -12.43 24.72 6.90
C ARG A 9 -11.08 24.83 7.59
N ALA A 10 -11.01 24.29 8.80
CA ALA A 10 -9.75 24.07 9.50
C ALA A 10 -8.80 23.18 8.68
N THR A 11 -7.49 23.37 8.83
CA THR A 11 -6.48 22.75 7.99
C THR A 11 -6.54 21.21 7.99
N ASN A 12 -6.73 20.60 9.16
CA ASN A 12 -6.85 19.15 9.32
C ASN A 12 -8.09 18.58 8.59
N ILE A 13 -9.26 19.19 8.80
CA ILE A 13 -10.52 18.78 8.16
C ILE A 13 -10.43 18.96 6.65
N ARG A 14 -9.86 20.08 6.21
CA ARG A 14 -9.65 20.38 4.78
C ARG A 14 -8.76 19.34 4.11
N LEU A 15 -7.63 18.99 4.73
CA LEU A 15 -6.72 17.98 4.20
C LEU A 15 -7.38 16.59 4.16
N SER A 16 -8.10 16.20 5.21
CA SER A 16 -8.84 14.93 5.24
C SER A 16 -9.88 14.86 4.10
N MET A 17 -10.66 15.92 3.91
CA MET A 17 -11.64 16.01 2.83
C MET A 17 -11.00 15.92 1.44
N LEU A 18 -9.88 16.62 1.22
CA LEU A 18 -9.15 16.57 -0.06
C LEU A 18 -8.55 15.18 -0.31
N ARG A 19 -8.01 14.50 0.71
CA ARG A 19 -7.51 13.13 0.60
C ARG A 19 -8.60 12.15 0.20
N GLY A 20 -9.79 12.26 0.81
CA GLY A 20 -10.96 11.49 0.43
C GLY A 20 -11.29 11.67 -1.05
N MET A 21 -11.52 12.91 -1.47
CA MET A 21 -11.87 13.20 -2.88
C MET A 21 -10.80 12.78 -3.89
N VAL A 22 -9.50 12.92 -3.56
CA VAL A 22 -8.41 12.44 -4.44
C VAL A 22 -8.42 10.92 -4.52
N THR A 23 -8.67 10.23 -3.41
CA THR A 23 -8.79 8.77 -3.38
C THR A 23 -9.99 8.31 -4.22
N ASP A 24 -11.15 8.93 -4.03
CA ASP A 24 -12.38 8.60 -4.76
C ASP A 24 -12.21 8.82 -6.27
N LEU A 25 -11.49 9.87 -6.67
CA LEU A 25 -11.16 10.13 -8.07
C LEU A 25 -10.28 9.03 -8.67
N VAL A 26 -9.29 8.54 -7.93
CA VAL A 26 -8.38 7.48 -8.42
C VAL A 26 -9.10 6.13 -8.50
N VAL A 27 -9.99 5.84 -7.56
CA VAL A 27 -10.70 4.55 -7.46
C VAL A 27 -11.84 4.46 -8.47
N HIS A 28 -12.67 5.51 -8.55
CA HIS A 28 -13.88 5.49 -9.38
C HIS A 28 -13.67 6.14 -10.76
N GLY A 29 -12.54 6.82 -10.99
CA GLY A 29 -12.20 7.48 -12.25
C GLY A 29 -12.94 8.79 -12.52
N ARG A 30 -14.06 9.05 -11.84
CA ARG A 30 -14.84 10.30 -11.92
C ARG A 30 -15.47 10.63 -10.57
N ILE A 31 -15.52 11.91 -10.23
CA ILE A 31 -16.26 12.43 -9.07
C ILE A 31 -17.06 13.66 -9.47
N GLU A 32 -18.20 13.88 -8.81
CA GLU A 32 -19.00 15.10 -8.93
C GLU A 32 -18.85 15.92 -7.65
N THR A 33 -18.39 17.16 -7.78
CA THR A 33 -18.10 18.04 -6.63
C THR A 33 -18.21 19.50 -7.04
N THR A 34 -18.10 20.41 -6.08
CA THR A 34 -18.15 21.84 -6.39
C THR A 34 -16.87 22.29 -7.09
N GLU A 35 -16.97 23.27 -7.99
CA GLU A 35 -15.85 23.75 -8.82
C GLU A 35 -14.62 24.14 -7.97
N ALA A 36 -14.84 24.87 -6.88
CA ALA A 36 -13.75 25.29 -5.99
C ALA A 36 -13.00 24.11 -5.36
N ARG A 37 -13.68 22.99 -5.08
CA ARG A 37 -13.06 21.75 -4.58
C ARG A 37 -12.36 21.00 -5.70
N ALA A 38 -13.00 20.90 -6.87
CA ALA A 38 -12.44 20.24 -8.04
C ALA A 38 -11.09 20.84 -8.46
N LEU A 39 -10.97 22.18 -8.47
CA LEU A 39 -9.71 22.85 -8.80
C LEU A 39 -8.57 22.57 -7.82
N GLU A 40 -8.86 22.27 -6.55
CA GLU A 40 -7.83 21.89 -5.57
C GLU A 40 -7.47 20.40 -5.69
N VAL A 41 -8.47 19.53 -5.87
CA VAL A 41 -8.27 18.09 -6.11
C VAL A 41 -7.45 17.88 -7.39
N LYS A 42 -7.75 18.60 -8.47
CA LYS A 42 -7.03 18.55 -9.75
C LYS A 42 -5.52 18.75 -9.58
N LYS A 43 -5.11 19.82 -8.88
CA LYS A 43 -3.68 20.13 -8.64
C LYS A 43 -2.94 19.03 -7.88
N ILE A 44 -3.63 18.30 -7.00
CA ILE A 44 -3.05 17.22 -6.22
C ILE A 44 -2.98 15.95 -7.07
N ALA A 45 -4.09 15.58 -7.71
CA ALA A 45 -4.20 14.41 -8.57
C ALA A 45 -3.19 14.45 -9.73
N GLU A 46 -3.09 15.58 -10.45
CA GLU A 46 -2.12 15.75 -11.55
C GLU A 46 -0.69 15.49 -11.10
N LYS A 47 -0.29 16.04 -9.94
CA LYS A 47 1.07 15.81 -9.40
C LYS A 47 1.32 14.33 -9.10
N LEU A 48 0.35 13.66 -8.50
CA LEU A 48 0.46 12.22 -8.20
C LEU A 48 0.59 11.39 -9.47
N VAL A 49 -0.23 11.69 -10.49
CA VAL A 49 -0.18 11.02 -11.80
C VAL A 49 1.17 11.26 -12.48
N THR A 50 1.70 12.48 -12.48
CA THR A 50 3.00 12.79 -13.07
C THR A 50 4.13 12.00 -12.43
N ILE A 51 4.14 11.91 -11.10
CA ILE A 51 5.16 11.16 -10.36
C ILE A 51 5.02 9.66 -10.64
N ALA A 52 3.78 9.13 -10.64
CA ALA A 52 3.52 7.72 -10.91
C ALA A 52 3.95 7.33 -12.34
N ALA A 53 3.62 8.16 -13.34
CA ALA A 53 4.00 7.92 -14.72
C ALA A 53 5.53 7.90 -14.91
N LYS A 54 6.25 8.78 -14.20
CA LYS A 54 7.71 8.85 -14.27
C LYS A 54 8.41 7.61 -13.70
N GLU A 55 7.90 7.05 -12.60
CA GLU A 55 8.56 5.97 -11.85
C GLU A 55 7.94 4.58 -12.10
N LYS A 56 7.02 4.44 -13.07
CA LYS A 56 6.22 3.21 -13.29
C LYS A 56 7.04 1.95 -13.58
N ASP A 57 8.22 2.10 -14.18
CA ASP A 57 9.08 0.98 -14.59
C ASP A 57 10.35 0.87 -13.71
N ASN A 58 10.50 1.73 -12.71
CA ASN A 58 11.69 1.76 -11.85
C ASN A 58 11.64 0.71 -10.72
N PHE A 59 11.75 -0.56 -11.09
CA PHE A 59 11.81 -1.69 -10.17
C PHE A 59 12.65 -2.84 -10.73
N GLU A 60 13.12 -3.72 -9.85
CA GLU A 60 13.82 -4.93 -10.21
C GLU A 60 13.16 -6.17 -9.58
N PRO A 61 13.05 -7.29 -10.29
CA PRO A 61 12.65 -8.55 -9.67
C PRO A 61 13.83 -9.09 -8.86
N ARG A 62 13.60 -9.35 -7.57
CA ARG A 62 14.58 -9.98 -6.69
C ARG A 62 14.03 -11.28 -6.12
N GLU A 63 14.86 -12.31 -6.12
CA GLU A 63 14.55 -13.55 -5.41
C GLU A 63 14.63 -13.31 -3.91
N VAL A 64 13.48 -13.43 -3.24
CA VAL A 64 13.39 -13.35 -1.79
C VAL A 64 13.03 -14.74 -1.26
N LEU A 65 13.86 -15.22 -0.33
CA LEU A 65 13.58 -16.44 0.41
C LEU A 65 12.47 -16.14 1.42
N LYS A 66 11.30 -16.77 1.23
CA LYS A 66 10.19 -16.69 2.17
C LYS A 66 10.10 -17.99 2.95
N SER A 67 10.30 -17.91 4.27
CA SER A 67 10.05 -19.05 5.15
C SER A 67 8.57 -19.13 5.50
N SER A 68 7.98 -20.30 5.28
CA SER A 68 6.59 -20.59 5.64
C SER A 68 6.54 -21.87 6.45
N ALA A 69 5.61 -21.95 7.41
CA ALA A 69 5.43 -23.18 8.18
C ALA A 69 4.93 -24.30 7.25
N LYS A 70 5.50 -25.50 7.37
CA LYS A 70 4.98 -26.68 6.69
C LYS A 70 3.62 -27.04 7.32
N LEU A 71 2.61 -27.20 6.47
CA LEU A 71 1.27 -27.54 6.90
C LEU A 71 0.96 -28.99 6.51
N ASP A 72 0.30 -29.71 7.41
CA ASP A 72 -0.31 -31.01 7.10
C ASP A 72 -1.56 -30.84 6.23
N SER A 73 -2.07 -31.95 5.69
CA SER A 73 -3.31 -32.00 4.91
C SER A 73 -4.54 -31.42 5.62
N LYS A 74 -4.51 -31.33 6.96
CA LYS A 74 -5.57 -30.73 7.80
C LYS A 74 -5.30 -29.26 8.16
N GLY A 75 -4.30 -28.61 7.55
CA GLY A 75 -3.96 -27.20 7.78
C GLY A 75 -3.25 -26.89 9.11
N ARG A 76 -2.87 -27.93 9.87
CA ARG A 76 -2.10 -27.78 11.11
C ARG A 76 -0.60 -27.69 10.81
N LYS A 77 0.15 -26.96 11.64
CA LYS A 77 1.60 -26.83 11.52
C LYS A 77 2.28 -28.14 11.93
N VAL A 78 3.20 -28.62 11.10
CA VAL A 78 4.03 -29.79 11.42
C VAL A 78 5.05 -29.42 12.48
N LEU A 79 5.12 -30.22 13.54
CA LEU A 79 6.06 -30.05 14.66
C LEU A 79 7.17 -31.10 14.57
N VAL A 80 8.40 -30.67 14.78
CA VAL A 80 9.60 -31.50 14.84
C VAL A 80 10.20 -31.36 16.23
N SER A 81 10.35 -32.47 16.94
CA SER A 81 10.96 -32.49 18.27
C SER A 81 12.48 -32.26 18.18
N LYS A 82 12.95 -31.16 18.76
CA LYS A 82 14.36 -30.79 18.87
C LYS A 82 14.85 -30.98 20.31
N LYS A 83 16.16 -31.18 20.49
CA LYS A 83 16.81 -31.20 21.80
C LYS A 83 17.52 -29.87 22.05
N SER A 84 17.33 -29.32 23.24
CA SER A 84 18.11 -28.20 23.76
C SER A 84 19.52 -28.66 24.12
N LYS A 85 20.47 -27.71 24.22
CA LYS A 85 21.84 -27.99 24.67
C LYS A 85 21.88 -28.69 26.03
N ASN A 86 20.88 -28.45 26.88
CA ASN A 86 20.76 -29.03 28.23
C ASN A 86 19.98 -30.37 28.23
N GLY A 87 19.73 -30.98 27.07
CA GLY A 87 19.06 -32.28 26.94
C GLY A 87 17.53 -32.26 26.97
N ALA A 88 16.90 -31.15 27.35
CA ALA A 88 15.44 -30.99 27.33
C ALA A 88 14.89 -31.03 25.90
N ARG A 89 13.82 -31.79 25.66
CA ARG A 89 13.14 -31.88 24.36
C ARG A 89 12.06 -30.81 24.25
N TYR A 90 11.94 -30.19 23.08
CA TYR A 90 10.89 -29.24 22.76
C TYR A 90 10.45 -29.38 21.31
N ASP A 91 9.20 -29.05 21.03
CA ASP A 91 8.67 -29.10 19.67
C ASP A 91 8.86 -27.76 18.96
N ALA A 92 9.39 -27.82 17.73
CA ALA A 92 9.59 -26.66 16.88
C ALA A 92 8.81 -26.83 15.58
N VAL A 93 8.20 -25.74 15.10
CA VAL A 93 7.50 -25.74 13.81
C VAL A 93 8.50 -25.95 12.67
N ASP A 94 8.24 -26.95 11.84
CA ASP A 94 9.01 -27.15 10.61
C ASP A 94 8.70 -26.04 9.59
N ARG A 95 9.73 -25.52 8.94
CA ARG A 95 9.62 -24.39 8.03
C ARG A 95 10.25 -24.71 6.69
N GLU A 96 9.46 -24.57 5.64
CA GLU A 96 9.92 -24.65 4.26
C GLU A 96 10.34 -23.26 3.79
N THR A 97 11.53 -23.19 3.17
CA THR A 97 12.03 -21.98 2.51
C THR A 97 11.66 -22.05 1.04
N LYS A 98 10.73 -21.21 0.61
CA LYS A 98 10.35 -21.09 -0.81
C LYS A 98 10.97 -19.82 -1.37
N SER A 99 11.63 -19.92 -2.52
CA SER A 99 12.03 -18.74 -3.28
C SER A 99 10.79 -18.18 -3.97
N SER A 100 10.51 -16.90 -3.74
CA SER A 100 9.49 -16.16 -4.48
C SER A 100 10.13 -14.97 -5.15
N MET A 101 9.83 -14.78 -6.44
CA MET A 101 10.19 -13.56 -7.16
C MET A 101 9.31 -12.42 -6.63
N VAL A 102 9.95 -11.43 -6.00
CA VAL A 102 9.28 -10.23 -5.51
C VAL A 102 9.79 -9.03 -6.29
N GLN A 103 8.88 -8.20 -6.75
CA GLN A 103 9.22 -6.89 -7.30
C GLN A 103 9.72 -5.98 -6.17
N VAL A 104 10.97 -5.51 -6.29
CA VAL A 104 11.59 -4.57 -5.37
C VAL A 104 11.74 -3.22 -6.06
N ASP A 105 11.15 -2.19 -5.47
CA ASP A 105 11.19 -0.84 -5.99
C ASP A 105 12.56 -0.19 -5.76
N PHE A 106 13.05 0.57 -6.75
CA PHE A 106 14.21 1.43 -6.54
C PHE A 106 13.87 2.60 -5.58
N PRO A 107 14.88 3.22 -4.93
CA PRO A 107 14.64 4.29 -3.95
C PRO A 107 13.78 5.45 -4.46
N SER A 108 13.89 5.82 -5.74
CA SER A 108 13.08 6.88 -6.36
C SER A 108 11.59 6.53 -6.43
N ARG A 109 11.27 5.31 -6.87
CA ARG A 109 9.90 4.77 -6.90
C ARG A 109 9.32 4.62 -5.49
N LEU A 110 10.13 4.19 -4.52
CA LEU A 110 9.72 4.14 -3.12
C LEU A 110 9.36 5.53 -2.59
N ALA A 111 10.17 6.55 -2.91
CA ALA A 111 9.89 7.94 -2.53
C ALA A 111 8.58 8.44 -3.16
N ALA A 112 8.34 8.14 -4.44
CA ALA A 112 7.08 8.40 -5.12
C ALA A 112 5.88 7.75 -4.42
N ARG A 113 5.96 6.45 -4.10
CA ARG A 113 4.90 5.73 -3.36
C ARG A 113 4.63 6.35 -1.99
N ARG A 114 5.66 6.76 -1.25
CA ARG A 114 5.48 7.44 0.05
C ARG A 114 4.74 8.78 -0.09
N GLN A 115 5.00 9.53 -1.15
CA GLN A 115 4.24 10.75 -1.43
C GLN A 115 2.78 10.45 -1.76
N ALA A 116 2.51 9.38 -2.52
CA ALA A 116 1.16 8.92 -2.84
C ALA A 116 0.41 8.44 -1.59
N ILE A 117 1.04 7.64 -0.72
CA ILE A 117 0.47 7.14 0.56
C ILE A 117 0.04 8.28 1.48
N ARG A 118 0.70 9.44 1.42
CA ARG A 118 0.31 10.62 2.22
C ARG A 118 -1.04 11.20 1.79
N TRP A 119 -1.47 10.96 0.56
CA TRP A 119 -2.68 11.52 -0.03
C TRP A 119 -3.79 10.50 -0.24
N LEU A 120 -3.43 9.26 -0.56
CA LEU A 120 -4.37 8.20 -0.88
C LEU A 120 -4.65 7.34 0.34
N ASN A 121 -5.93 7.10 0.61
CA ASN A 121 -6.39 6.24 1.70
C ASN A 121 -6.80 4.87 1.16
N LYS A 122 -6.90 3.87 2.04
CA LYS A 122 -7.58 2.62 1.69
C LYS A 122 -9.06 2.92 1.43
N SER A 123 -9.59 2.41 0.33
CA SER A 123 -10.98 2.58 -0.08
C SER A 123 -11.66 1.23 -0.30
N HIS A 124 -12.95 1.29 -0.60
CA HIS A 124 -13.75 0.13 -0.96
C HIS A 124 -14.39 0.37 -2.32
N ASP A 125 -14.44 -0.67 -3.14
CA ASP A 125 -15.24 -0.66 -4.37
C ASP A 125 -16.73 -0.80 -4.06
N ALA A 126 -17.57 -0.63 -5.08
CA ALA A 126 -19.01 -0.85 -4.99
C ALA A 126 -19.39 -2.28 -4.51
N GLU A 127 -18.52 -3.27 -4.73
CA GLU A 127 -18.65 -4.65 -4.27
C GLU A 127 -18.14 -4.88 -2.82
N GLY A 128 -17.69 -3.82 -2.13
CA GLY A 128 -17.13 -3.90 -0.78
C GLY A 128 -15.70 -4.44 -0.70
N LYS A 129 -15.10 -4.82 -1.84
CA LYS A 129 -13.69 -5.24 -1.89
C LYS A 129 -12.78 -4.08 -1.51
N VAL A 130 -11.78 -4.39 -0.67
CA VAL A 130 -10.78 -3.42 -0.25
C VAL A 130 -9.84 -3.13 -1.42
N VAL A 131 -9.82 -1.86 -1.84
CA VAL A 131 -8.86 -1.37 -2.83
C VAL A 131 -7.77 -0.61 -2.10
N ASN A 132 -6.53 -0.98 -2.41
CA ASN A 132 -5.38 -0.20 -2.01
C ASN A 132 -4.89 0.59 -3.23
N PRO A 133 -5.14 1.91 -3.30
CA PRO A 133 -4.75 2.74 -4.43
C PRO A 133 -3.22 3.00 -4.50
N VAL A 134 -2.42 2.52 -3.53
CA VAL A 134 -0.94 2.54 -3.59
C VAL A 134 -0.35 1.15 -3.52
#